data_AF-A0A2H5E335-F1
#
_entry.id   AF-A0A2H5E335-F1
#
_cell.length_a   1.000
_cell.length_b   1.000
_cell.length_c   1.000
_cell.angle_alpha   90.00
_cell.angle_beta   90.00
_cell.angle_gamma   90.00
#
_symmetry.space_group_name_H-M   'P 1'
#
loop_
_entity.id
_entity.type
_entity.pdbx_description
1 polymer ?
#
loop_
_entity_poly.entity_id
_entity_poly.type
_entity_poly.pdbx_seq_one_letter_code
_entity_poly.pdbx_strand_id
1 'polypeptide(L)'
;MQRDARLIHQLEAGMDVSLDGDRLRLADGKDALSFERQPQGEIKLIYVAPDRKACVGVAPMQCLQVRADKAQPWELHYGEIEGFKPESGVAYRLRIKEVKVDNPPADASSLRWILETVVEQEVIKP
;
A
#
# COMPACT_ATOMS: atom_id res chain seq x y z
N MET A 1 3.78 8.22 -16.04
CA MET A 1 4.00 8.66 -17.44
C MET A 1 2.95 8.14 -18.42
N GLN A 2 2.85 6.84 -18.76
CA GLN A 2 1.84 6.36 -19.75
C GLN A 2 0.38 6.37 -19.23
N ARG A 3 0.17 6.25 -17.92
CA ARG A 3 -1.16 6.28 -17.32
C ARG A 3 -1.69 7.71 -17.22
N ASP A 4 -0.81 8.64 -16.86
CA ASP A 4 -1.12 10.06 -16.75
C ASP A 4 -1.45 10.66 -18.11
N ALA A 5 -0.69 10.32 -19.16
CA ALA A 5 -0.97 10.75 -20.53
C ALA A 5 -2.34 10.29 -21.03
N ARG A 6 -2.74 9.04 -20.70
CA ARG A 6 -4.08 8.52 -21.03
C ARG A 6 -5.18 9.24 -20.26
N LEU A 7 -4.95 9.51 -18.97
CA LEU A 7 -5.90 10.26 -18.15
C LEU A 7 -6.11 11.68 -18.69
N ILE A 8 -5.04 12.38 -19.05
CA ILE A 8 -5.10 13.73 -19.64
C ILE A 8 -5.89 13.70 -20.95
N HIS A 9 -5.54 12.79 -21.87
CA HIS A 9 -6.26 12.66 -23.15
C HIS A 9 -7.76 12.44 -22.95
N GLN A 10 -8.14 11.54 -22.03
CA GLN A 10 -9.55 11.29 -21.76
C GLN A 10 -10.24 12.54 -21.20
N LEU A 11 -9.63 13.25 -20.23
CA LEU A 11 -10.20 14.48 -19.66
C LEU A 11 -10.44 15.58 -20.72
N GLU A 12 -9.56 15.71 -21.70
CA GLU A 12 -9.66 16.71 -22.78
C GLU A 12 -10.70 16.31 -23.86
N ALA A 13 -10.92 15.02 -24.09
CA ALA A 13 -11.79 14.51 -25.16
C ALA A 13 -13.31 14.60 -24.86
N GLY A 14 -13.70 14.94 -23.63
CA GLY A 14 -15.11 14.91 -23.19
C GLY A 14 -15.56 13.47 -22.92
N MET A 15 -15.49 13.05 -21.65
CA MET A 15 -15.71 11.65 -21.26
C MET A 15 -17.16 11.35 -20.90
N ASP A 16 -17.59 10.14 -21.23
CA ASP A 16 -18.69 9.49 -20.53
C ASP A 16 -18.19 9.04 -19.15
N VAL A 17 -18.77 9.64 -18.11
CA VAL A 17 -18.48 9.34 -16.71
C VAL A 17 -19.61 8.51 -16.14
N SER A 18 -19.29 7.32 -15.65
CA SER A 18 -20.25 6.48 -14.92
C SER A 18 -19.68 6.06 -13.58
N LEU A 19 -20.49 6.18 -12.52
CA LEU A 19 -20.17 5.70 -11.18
C LEU A 19 -21.13 4.57 -10.83
N ASP A 20 -20.58 3.38 -10.57
CA ASP A 20 -21.31 2.20 -10.13
C ASP A 20 -20.76 1.77 -8.76
N GLY A 21 -21.49 2.12 -7.69
CA GLY A 21 -21.03 1.95 -6.32
C GLY A 21 -19.71 2.66 -6.06
N ASP A 22 -18.66 1.88 -5.79
CA ASP A 22 -17.30 2.36 -5.53
C ASP A 22 -16.41 2.39 -6.78
N ARG A 23 -16.93 1.97 -7.94
CA ARG A 23 -16.19 1.93 -9.20
C ARG A 23 -16.54 3.12 -10.08
N LEU A 24 -15.56 3.99 -10.31
CA LEU A 24 -15.61 5.05 -11.31
C LEU A 24 -15.07 4.53 -12.64
N ARG A 25 -15.86 4.68 -13.72
CA ARG A 25 -15.42 4.40 -15.08
C ARG A 25 -15.44 5.69 -15.91
N LEU A 26 -14.33 5.94 -16.59
CA LEU A 26 -14.14 7.04 -17.54
C LEU A 26 -13.93 6.44 -18.92
N ALA A 27 -14.66 6.89 -19.94
CA ALA A 27 -14.48 6.42 -21.31
C ALA A 27 -14.67 7.51 -22.34
N ASP A 28 -14.02 7.35 -23.49
CA ASP A 28 -14.06 8.27 -24.64
C ASP A 28 -14.52 7.57 -25.95
N GLY A 29 -15.17 6.41 -25.81
CA GLY A 29 -15.61 5.56 -26.93
C GLY A 29 -14.52 4.69 -27.56
N LYS A 30 -13.23 4.96 -27.30
CA LYS A 30 -12.09 4.14 -27.78
C LYS A 30 -11.42 3.38 -26.65
N ASP A 31 -11.30 4.00 -25.49
CA ASP A 31 -10.64 3.45 -24.31
C ASP A 31 -11.47 3.67 -23.04
N ALA A 32 -11.15 2.92 -21.99
CA ALA A 32 -11.80 3.08 -20.69
C ALA A 32 -10.82 2.92 -19.52
N LEU A 33 -10.88 3.85 -18.57
CA LEU A 33 -10.19 3.74 -17.29
C LEU A 33 -11.21 3.35 -16.20
N SER A 34 -10.81 2.43 -15.33
CA SER A 34 -11.58 2.05 -14.14
C SER A 34 -10.78 2.37 -12.89
N PHE A 35 -11.44 3.01 -11.93
CA PHE A 35 -10.89 3.36 -10.63
C PHE A 35 -11.80 2.79 -9.56
N GLU A 36 -11.22 2.09 -8.60
CA GLU A 36 -11.93 1.64 -7.41
C GLU A 36 -11.67 2.65 -6.29
N ARG A 37 -12.71 3.01 -5.55
CA ARG A 37 -12.58 3.83 -4.35
C ARG A 37 -11.71 3.07 -3.35
N GLN A 38 -10.65 3.73 -2.87
CA GLN A 38 -9.86 3.15 -1.80
C GLN A 38 -10.67 3.14 -0.48
N PRO A 39 -10.53 2.08 0.33
CA PRO A 39 -11.19 2.01 1.63
C PRO A 39 -10.73 3.15 2.54
N GLN A 40 -11.60 3.55 3.46
CA GLN A 40 -11.26 4.51 4.51
C GLN A 40 -10.40 3.83 5.58
N GLY A 41 -9.49 4.58 6.20
CA GLY A 41 -8.59 4.06 7.20
C GLY A 41 -7.79 5.14 7.91
N GLU A 42 -7.10 4.76 8.97
CA GLU A 42 -6.20 5.65 9.70
C GLU A 42 -4.89 5.81 8.94
N ILE A 43 -4.41 7.04 8.82
CA ILE A 43 -3.10 7.29 8.22
C ILE A 43 -2.02 7.17 9.28
N LYS A 44 -0.98 6.39 8.98
CA LYS A 44 0.20 6.23 9.85
C LYS A 44 1.49 6.50 9.09
N LEU A 45 2.47 7.02 9.80
CA LEU A 45 3.86 7.08 9.35
C LEU A 45 4.64 6.00 10.08
N ILE A 46 5.31 5.14 9.34
CA ILE A 46 6.10 4.05 9.89
C ILE A 46 7.49 4.03 9.26
N TYR A 47 8.44 3.48 9.99
CA TYR A 47 9.72 3.05 9.46
C TYR A 47 9.67 1.56 9.19
N VAL A 48 10.30 1.12 8.10
CA VAL A 48 10.51 -0.29 7.76
C VAL A 48 12.02 -0.54 7.70
N ALA A 49 12.47 -1.59 8.37
CA ALA A 49 13.88 -1.94 8.41
C ALA A 49 14.38 -2.47 7.04
N PRO A 50 15.71 -2.47 6.81
CA PRO A 50 16.31 -2.89 5.54
C PRO A 50 16.02 -4.33 5.15
N ASP A 51 15.95 -5.20 6.16
CA ASP A 51 15.81 -6.63 5.95
C ASP A 51 14.67 -7.19 6.78
N ARG A 52 14.07 -8.26 6.24
CA ARG A 52 13.08 -9.04 6.95
C ARG A 52 13.75 -9.88 8.03
N LYS A 53 12.95 -10.27 9.02
CA LYS A 53 13.38 -11.16 10.09
C LYS A 53 12.59 -12.45 10.06
N ALA A 54 13.28 -13.56 10.28
CA ALA A 54 12.63 -14.85 10.48
C ALA A 54 11.64 -14.76 11.65
N CYS A 55 10.42 -15.21 11.40
CA CYS A 55 9.31 -15.17 12.35
C CYS A 55 8.38 -16.37 12.10
N VAL A 56 7.45 -16.60 13.02
CA VAL A 56 6.45 -17.67 12.88
C VAL A 56 5.07 -17.04 13.02
N GLY A 57 4.30 -17.06 11.94
CA GLY A 57 2.86 -16.77 11.93
C GLY A 57 2.08 -18.08 12.02
N VAL A 58 1.28 -18.38 11.00
CA VAL A 58 0.70 -19.73 10.81
C VAL A 58 1.79 -20.78 10.50
N ALA A 59 2.86 -20.36 9.83
CA ALA A 59 4.04 -21.16 9.51
C ALA A 59 5.31 -20.29 9.58
N PRO A 60 6.52 -20.89 9.57
CA PRO A 60 7.77 -20.14 9.45
C PRO A 60 7.80 -19.25 8.20
N MET A 61 8.13 -17.97 8.36
CA MET A 61 8.12 -16.98 7.28
C MET A 61 9.12 -15.84 7.55
N GLN A 62 9.14 -14.85 6.65
CA GLN A 62 9.98 -13.65 6.75
C GLN A 62 9.09 -12.42 6.96
N CYS A 63 9.09 -11.87 8.17
CA CYS A 63 8.27 -10.72 8.55
C CYS A 63 8.99 -9.41 8.29
N LEU A 64 8.20 -8.37 8.01
CA LEU A 64 8.70 -7.01 8.04
C LEU A 64 9.04 -6.61 9.48
N GLN A 65 10.02 -5.74 9.62
CA GLN A 65 10.34 -5.09 10.89
C GLN A 65 9.92 -3.62 10.78
N VAL A 66 9.03 -3.17 11.66
CA VAL A 66 8.43 -1.85 11.60
C VAL A 66 8.53 -1.13 12.94
N ARG A 67 8.46 0.20 12.93
CA ARG A 67 8.34 1.02 14.14
C ARG A 67 7.69 2.36 13.81
N ALA A 68 6.96 2.94 14.75
CA ALA A 68 6.33 4.25 14.57
C ALA A 68 7.36 5.40 14.67
N ASP A 69 8.36 5.25 15.54
CA ASP A 69 9.37 6.28 15.83
C ASP A 69 10.80 5.69 15.82
N LYS A 70 11.81 6.51 15.50
CA LYS A 70 13.22 6.08 15.48
C LYS A 70 13.76 5.70 16.87
N ALA A 71 13.17 6.21 17.94
CA ALA A 71 13.54 5.89 19.32
C ALA A 71 12.86 4.61 19.85
N GLN A 72 11.85 4.10 19.15
CA GLN A 72 11.16 2.88 19.55
C GLN A 72 11.88 1.63 19.03
N PRO A 73 11.75 0.50 19.75
CA PRO A 73 12.26 -0.79 19.28
C PRO A 73 11.54 -1.21 18.00
N TRP A 74 12.19 -2.08 17.23
CA TRP A 74 11.58 -2.72 16.06
C TRP A 74 10.54 -3.76 16.50
N GLU A 75 9.38 -3.73 15.85
CA GLU A 75 8.30 -4.69 16.01
C GLU A 75 8.15 -5.53 14.74
N LEU A 76 7.68 -6.76 14.88
CA LEU A 76 7.42 -7.63 13.73
C LEU A 76 6.04 -7.33 13.17
N HIS A 77 5.99 -7.01 11.87
CA HIS A 77 4.75 -6.98 11.11
C HIS A 77 4.66 -8.26 10.28
N TYR A 78 3.69 -9.10 10.65
CA TYR A 78 3.51 -10.45 10.12
C TYR A 78 2.79 -10.48 8.76
N GLY A 79 2.22 -9.35 8.35
CA GLY A 79 1.58 -9.19 7.05
C GLY A 79 2.48 -8.56 5.99
N GLU A 80 1.90 -8.37 4.81
CA GLU A 80 2.45 -7.53 3.76
C GLU A 80 1.77 -6.15 3.79
N ILE A 81 2.46 -5.15 3.23
CA ILE A 81 1.86 -3.84 2.98
C ILE A 81 1.46 -3.80 1.49
N GLU A 82 0.18 -3.62 1.21
CA GLU A 82 -0.34 -3.62 -0.16
C GLU A 82 0.26 -2.49 -0.98
N GLY A 83 0.75 -2.82 -2.18
CA GLY A 83 1.44 -1.86 -3.06
C GLY A 83 2.88 -1.56 -2.67
N PHE A 84 3.39 -2.13 -1.57
CA PHE A 84 4.79 -2.00 -1.15
C PHE A 84 5.59 -3.26 -1.49
N LYS A 85 6.78 -3.08 -2.06
CA LYS A 85 7.73 -4.15 -2.37
C LYS A 85 9.11 -3.78 -1.84
N PRO A 86 9.49 -4.24 -0.63
CA PRO A 86 10.77 -3.87 -0.03
C PRO A 86 11.93 -4.53 -0.77
N GLU A 87 12.96 -3.73 -1.01
CA GLU A 87 14.27 -4.22 -1.45
C GLU A 87 15.17 -4.49 -0.24
N SER A 88 15.89 -5.62 -0.26
CA SER A 88 16.84 -5.98 0.81
C SER A 88 17.97 -4.95 0.89
N GLY A 89 18.39 -4.61 2.12
CA GLY A 89 19.38 -3.58 2.36
C GLY A 89 18.86 -2.15 2.22
N VAL A 90 17.55 -1.91 2.09
CA VAL A 90 16.97 -0.55 2.00
C VAL A 90 15.99 -0.28 3.13
N ALA A 91 16.30 0.70 3.97
CA ALA A 91 15.36 1.19 4.98
C ALA A 91 14.37 2.18 4.36
N TYR A 92 13.13 2.18 4.84
CA TYR A 92 12.08 3.06 4.33
C TYR A 92 11.39 3.84 5.43
N ARG A 93 10.90 5.03 5.07
CA ARG A 93 9.83 5.71 5.79
C ARG A 93 8.59 5.74 4.90
N LEU A 94 7.51 5.12 5.38
CA LEU A 94 6.28 4.96 4.61
C LEU A 94 5.16 5.77 5.24
N ARG A 95 4.33 6.39 4.41
CA ARG A 95 2.97 6.78 4.76
C ARG A 95 2.04 5.65 4.32
N ILE A 96 1.36 5.05 5.28
CA ILE A 96 0.43 3.96 5.04
C ILE A 96 -0.98 4.36 5.48
N LYS A 97 -1.96 3.64 4.93
CA LYS A 97 -3.34 3.65 5.40
C LYS A 97 -3.63 2.30 6.06
N GLU A 98 -3.94 2.32 7.34
CA GLU A 98 -4.40 1.17 8.10
C GLU A 98 -5.92 1.08 8.02
N VAL A 99 -6.41 -0.02 7.47
CA VAL A 99 -7.81 -0.27 7.20
C VAL A 99 -8.26 -1.44 8.06
N LYS A 100 -9.39 -1.28 8.75
CA LYS A 100 -10.02 -2.39 9.48
C LYS A 100 -10.70 -3.33 8.50
N VAL A 101 -10.48 -4.62 8.68
CA VAL A 101 -11.16 -5.68 7.92
C VAL A 101 -12.35 -6.15 8.73
N ASP A 102 -13.54 -6.04 8.16
CA ASP A 102 -14.74 -6.60 8.76
C ASP A 102 -14.77 -8.12 8.59
N ASN A 103 -15.03 -8.84 9.68
CA ASN A 103 -15.09 -10.31 9.72
C ASN A 103 -13.86 -11.00 9.11
N PRO A 104 -12.64 -10.73 9.62
CA PRO A 104 -11.45 -11.41 9.12
C PRO A 104 -11.54 -12.92 9.39
N PRO A 105 -10.93 -13.78 8.54
CA PRO A 105 -10.68 -15.17 8.89
C PRO A 105 -10.01 -15.30 10.27
N ALA A 106 -10.28 -16.39 10.98
CA ALA A 106 -9.81 -16.58 12.36
C ALA A 106 -8.27 -16.52 12.50
N ASP A 107 -7.55 -16.80 11.43
CA ASP A 107 -6.09 -16.84 11.31
C ASP A 107 -5.50 -15.61 10.60
N ALA A 108 -6.33 -14.61 10.27
CA ALA A 108 -5.90 -13.40 9.57
C ALA A 108 -5.94 -12.15 10.46
N SER A 109 -5.11 -11.17 10.12
CA SER A 109 -5.12 -9.85 10.76
C SER A 109 -6.45 -9.15 10.52
N SER A 110 -6.99 -8.51 11.56
CA SER A 110 -8.13 -7.58 11.44
C SER A 110 -7.72 -6.22 10.85
N LEU A 111 -6.44 -6.03 10.55
CA LEU A 111 -5.86 -4.82 9.98
C LEU A 111 -5.18 -5.13 8.65
N ARG A 112 -5.46 -4.31 7.63
CA ARG A 112 -4.76 -4.27 6.35
C ARG A 112 -4.00 -2.97 6.22
N TRP A 113 -2.75 -3.04 5.78
CA TRP A 113 -1.91 -1.86 5.57
C TRP A 113 -1.73 -1.64 4.08
N ILE A 114 -2.10 -0.44 3.60
CA ILE A 114 -1.99 -0.05 2.19
C ILE A 114 -0.96 1.06 2.09
N LEU A 115 0.00 0.94 1.16
CA LEU A 115 0.96 1.98 0.88
C LEU A 115 0.25 3.18 0.23
N GLU A 116 0.34 4.34 0.86
CA GLU A 116 -0.06 5.60 0.22
C GLU A 116 1.14 6.23 -0.49
N THR A 117 2.30 6.29 0.19
CA THR A 117 3.50 6.95 -0.35
C THR A 117 4.77 6.47 0.35
N VAL A 118 5.85 6.30 -0.42
CA VAL A 118 7.21 6.20 0.13
C VAL A 118 7.72 7.62 0.39
N VAL A 119 7.90 7.97 1.66
CA VAL A 119 8.34 9.30 2.08
C VAL A 119 9.85 9.42 1.97
N GLU A 120 10.56 8.37 2.33
CA GLU A 120 12.03 8.31 2.32
C GLU A 120 12.48 6.87 2.09
N GLN A 121 13.63 6.70 1.43
CA GLN A 121 14.32 5.42 1.29
C GLN A 121 15.84 5.64 1.43
N GLU A 122 16.51 4.71 2.10
CA GLU A 122 17.95 4.78 2.36
C GLU A 122 18.58 3.40 2.16
N VAL A 123 19.58 3.32 1.28
CA VAL A 123 20.37 2.10 1.08
C VAL A 123 21.36 1.97 2.22
N ILE A 124 21.17 0.96 3.06
CA ILE A 124 22.06 0.62 4.17
C ILE A 124 23.17 -0.26 3.62
N LYS A 125 24.38 0.29 3.57
CA LYS A 125 25.57 -0.48 3.23
C LYS A 125 25.92 -1.39 4.42
N PRO A 126 26.17 -2.69 4.19
CA PRO A 126 26.56 -3.61 5.24
C PRO A 126 27.93 -3.27 5.85
#